data_AF-A0A959SB89-F1
#
_entry.id   AF-A0A959SB89-F1
#
_cell.length_a   1.000
_cell.length_b   1.000
_cell.length_c   1.000
_cell.angle_alpha   90.00
_cell.angle_beta   90.00
_cell.angle_gamma   90.00
#
_symmetry.space_group_name_H-M   'P 1'
#
loop_
_entity.id
_entity.type
_entity.pdbx_description
1 polymer ?
#
loop_
_entity_poly.entity_id
_entity_poly.type
_entity_poly.pdbx_seq_one_letter_code
_entity_poly.pdbx_strand_id
1 'polypeptide(L)' 'PETGKIYDCRLWSEDGALKVRGYVAFFFRTQTWVR' A
#
# COMPACT_ATOMS: atom_id res chain seq x y z
N PRO A 1 -2.27 0.06 22.72
CA PRO A 1 -2.09 -1.05 21.74
C PRO A 1 -3.40 -1.28 20.99
N GLU A 2 -3.75 -0.34 20.11
CA GLU A 2 -5.04 -0.34 19.43
C GLU A 2 -4.93 -1.03 18.08
N THR A 3 -5.55 -2.21 18.05
CA THR A 3 -6.22 -2.78 16.89
C THR A 3 -5.30 -3.14 15.74
N GLY A 4 -5.05 -4.44 15.60
CA GLY A 4 -4.58 -5.08 14.38
C GLY A 4 -5.53 -4.78 13.21
N LYS A 5 -5.43 -3.58 12.66
CA LYS A 5 -6.04 -3.20 11.40
C LYS A 5 -5.30 -4.01 10.34
N ILE A 6 -5.93 -5.11 9.92
CA ILE A 6 -5.50 -5.86 8.75
C ILE A 6 -5.75 -4.94 7.57
N TYR A 7 -4.70 -4.26 7.14
CA TYR A 7 -4.70 -3.49 5.92
C TYR A 7 -4.37 -4.46 4.80
N ASP A 8 -5.32 -4.69 3.89
CA ASP A 8 -4.99 -5.30 2.61
C ASP A 8 -3.99 -4.37 1.93
N CYS A 9 -2.73 -4.79 1.87
CA CYS A 9 -1.66 -4.04 1.24
C CYS A 9 -1.19 -4.84 0.02
N ARG A 10 -1.26 -4.24 -1.17
CA ARG A 10 -0.68 -4.79 -2.39
C ARG A 10 0.63 -4.06 -2.66
N LEU A 11 1.74 -4.78 -2.59
CA LEU A 11 3.06 -4.29 -2.98
C LEU A 11 3.45 -4.92 -4.31
N TRP A 12 3.90 -4.10 -5.26
CA TRP A 12 4.47 -4.59 -6.51
C TRP A 12 5.56 -3.64 -6.98
N SER A 13 6.60 -4.20 -7.58
CA SER A 13 7.67 -3.44 -8.20
C SER A 13 7.41 -3.37 -9.70
N GLU A 14 7.38 -2.17 -10.24
CA GLU A 14 7.15 -1.92 -11.67
C GLU A 14 8.23 -0.97 -12.15
N ASP A 15 9.09 -1.44 -13.06
CA ASP A 15 10.11 -0.63 -13.73
C ASP A 15 11.04 0.15 -12.78
N GLY A 16 11.50 -0.51 -11.70
CA GLY A 16 12.38 0.12 -10.69
C GLY A 16 11.69 1.07 -9.71
N ALA A 17 10.38 1.31 -9.87
CA ALA A 17 9.56 2.01 -8.88
C ALA A 17 8.82 1.00 -8.00
N LEU A 18 8.96 1.15 -6.67
CA LEU A 18 8.23 0.32 -5.71
C LEU A 18 6.86 0.96 -5.46
N LYS A 19 5.80 0.26 -5.87
CA LYS A 19 4.42 0.69 -5.67
C LYS A 19 3.82 -0.04 -4.48
N VAL A 20 3.25 0.75 -3.58
CA VAL A 20 2.56 0.26 -2.38
C VAL A 20 1.15 0.79 -2.41
N ARG A 21 0.16 -0.10 -2.44
CA ARG A 21 -1.26 0.26 -2.34
C ARG A 21 -1.85 -0.33 -1.07
N GLY A 22 -2.18 0.55 -0.13
CA GLY A 22 -2.95 0.19 1.06
C GLY A 22 -4.45 0.38 0.81
N TYR A 23 -5.24 -0.61 1.22
CA TYR A 23 -6.70 -0.56 1.22
C TYR A 23 -7.19 -0.37 2.67
N VAL A 24 -8.07 0.61 2.87
CA VAL A 24 -8.71 0.92 4.15
C VAL A 24 -10.22 1.03 3.88
N ALA A 25 -10.95 -0.06 4.12
CA ALA A 25 -12.37 -0.18 3.80
C ALA A 25 -12.68 0.18 2.32
N PHE A 26 -13.16 1.40 2.05
CA PHE A 26 -13.48 1.89 0.70
C PHE A 26 -12.42 2.84 0.11
N PHE A 27 -11.48 3.30 0.93
CA PHE A 27 -10.40 4.17 0.49
C PHE A 27 -9.19 3.33 0.13
N PHE A 28 -8.56 3.67 -1.00
CA PHE A 28 -7.27 3.12 -1.38
C PHE A 28 -6.27 4.26 -1.51
N ARG A 29 -5.09 4.09 -0.93
CA ARG A 29 -3.97 5.01 -1.11
C ARG A 29 -2.85 4.27 -1.81
N THR A 30 -2.52 4.71 -3.01
CA THR A 30 -1.35 4.25 -3.75
C THR A 30 -0.21 5.23 -3.49
N GLN A 31 0.93 4.72 -3.05
CA GLN A 31 2.16 5.47 -2.90
C GLN A 31 3.23 4.82 -3.78
N THR A 32 3.80 5.62 -4.68
CA THR A 32 4.88 5.20 -5.57
C THR A 32 6.17 5.75 -5.02
N TRP A 33 7.11 4.87 -4.71
CA TRP A 33 8.48 5.22 -4.35
C TRP A 33 9.31 5.12 -5.62
N VAL A 34 9.53 6.25 -6.26
CA VAL A 34 10.58 6.42 -7.28
C VAL A 34 11.88 6.67 -6.54
N ARG A 35 12.92 5.87 -6.84
CA ARG A 35 14.26 6.03 -6.26
C ARG A 35 14.93 7.30 -6.79
#